data_AF-A0A6A3BSW7-F1
#
_entry.id   AF-A0A6A3BSW7-F1
#
_cell.length_a   1.000
_cell.length_b   1.000
_cell.length_c   1.000
_cell.angle_alpha   90.00
_cell.angle_beta   90.00
_cell.angle_gamma   90.00
#
_symmetry.space_group_name_H-M   'P 1'
#
loop_
_entity.id
_entity.type
_entity.pdbx_description
1 polymer ?
#
loop_
_entity_poly.entity_id
_entity_poly.type
_entity_poly.pdbx_seq_one_letter_code
_entity_poly.pdbx_strand_id
1 'polypeptide(L)'
;MAFQNPEYEILGLTTVFGNLHTQDATRNALLLCEIAGHPGVPVAEGRAEPLKGGRPSVADFVHGSDGLGHIYLPHPKTEKSDKTASEFLVERCLNIPVRYLYLHLDH
;
A
#
# COMPACT_ATOMS: atom_id res chain seq x y z
N MET A 1 5.01 -12.01 -8.24
CA MET A 1 5.84 -10.80 -8.45
C MET A 1 6.05 -10.09 -7.11
N ALA A 2 7.07 -9.22 -7.00
CA ALA A 2 7.63 -8.66 -5.76
C ALA A 2 7.95 -9.73 -4.69
N PHE A 3 6.99 -10.15 -3.86
CA PHE A 3 7.17 -11.17 -2.81
C PHE A 3 7.65 -12.54 -3.31
N GLN A 4 7.40 -12.87 -4.58
CA GLN A 4 7.83 -14.14 -5.18
C GLN A 4 9.17 -14.02 -5.94
N ASN A 5 9.81 -12.85 -5.97
CA ASN A 5 11.09 -12.68 -6.64
C ASN A 5 12.21 -12.59 -5.57
N PRO A 6 13.13 -13.58 -5.50
CA PRO A 6 14.19 -13.60 -4.49
C PRO A 6 15.27 -12.51 -4.69
N GLU A 7 15.31 -11.83 -5.85
CA GLU A 7 16.25 -10.73 -6.09
C GLU A 7 15.84 -9.42 -5.41
N TYR A 8 14.62 -9.34 -4.86
CA TYR A 8 14.10 -8.14 -4.21
C TYR A 8 13.78 -8.39 -2.74
N GLU A 9 14.29 -7.51 -1.89
CA GLU A 9 13.82 -7.38 -0.53
C GLU A 9 12.70 -6.32 -0.48
N ILE A 10 11.51 -6.72 -0.03
CA ILE A 10 10.40 -5.79 0.14
C ILE A 10 10.50 -5.14 1.51
N LEU A 11 10.99 -3.90 1.54
CA LEU A 11 11.18 -3.12 2.76
C LEU A 11 9.86 -2.64 3.42
N GLY A 12 8.79 -2.58 2.62
CA GLY A 12 7.47 -2.14 3.04
C GLY A 12 6.60 -1.75 1.86
N LEU A 13 5.31 -1.56 2.12
CA LEU A 13 4.35 -1.02 1.17
C LEU A 13 3.87 0.35 1.64
N THR A 14 3.71 1.27 0.70
CA THR A 14 2.99 2.53 0.93
C THR A 14 1.71 2.52 0.10
N THR A 15 0.68 3.17 0.60
CA THR A 15 -0.64 3.19 -0.05
C THR A 15 -1.16 4.60 -0.25
N VAL A 16 -1.90 4.82 -1.34
CA VAL A 16 -2.47 6.11 -1.72
C VAL A 16 -3.85 5.85 -2.37
N PHE A 17 -4.66 6.89 -2.49
CA PHE A 17 -5.92 6.83 -3.24
C PHE A 17 -5.66 6.68 -4.74
N GLY A 18 -6.66 6.17 -5.47
CA GLY A 18 -6.61 6.00 -6.92
C GLY A 18 -7.69 5.02 -7.37
N ASN A 19 -7.39 3.72 -7.29
CA ASN A 19 -8.40 2.68 -7.51
C ASN A 19 -9.47 2.68 -6.41
N LEU A 20 -9.06 3.04 -5.20
CA LEU A 20 -9.87 3.09 -4.00
C LEU A 20 -9.52 4.32 -3.17
N HIS A 21 -10.28 4.55 -2.10
CA HIS A 21 -9.85 5.45 -1.03
C HIS A 21 -8.64 4.84 -0.31
N THR A 22 -7.75 5.70 0.19
CA THR A 22 -6.46 5.27 0.77
C THR A 22 -6.64 4.22 1.88
N GLN A 23 -7.66 4.35 2.73
CA GLN A 23 -7.93 3.40 3.81
C GLN A 23 -8.24 1.98 3.29
N ASP A 24 -9.00 1.87 2.21
CA ASP A 24 -9.31 0.58 1.58
C ASP A 24 -8.07 0.00 0.88
N ALA A 25 -7.27 0.86 0.24
CA ALA A 25 -5.99 0.44 -0.33
C ALA A 25 -5.04 -0.08 0.77
N THR A 26 -4.98 0.58 1.94
CA THR A 26 -4.21 0.11 3.10
C THR A 26 -4.72 -1.22 3.64
N ARG A 27 -6.05 -1.37 3.80
CA ARG A 27 -6.67 -2.64 4.20
C ARG A 27 -6.27 -3.77 3.24
N ASN A 28 -6.35 -3.52 1.93
CA ASN A 28 -5.99 -4.49 0.91
C ASN A 28 -4.51 -4.83 0.91
N ALA A 29 -3.63 -3.85 1.08
CA ALA A 29 -2.19 -4.09 1.17
C ALA A 29 -1.83 -4.99 2.37
N LEU A 30 -2.41 -4.73 3.55
CA LEU A 30 -2.24 -5.58 4.74
C LEU A 30 -2.70 -7.02 4.47
N LEU A 31 -3.90 -7.17 3.93
CA LEU A 31 -4.45 -8.48 3.61
C LEU A 31 -3.61 -9.24 2.59
N LEU A 32 -3.11 -8.54 1.56
CA LEU A 32 -2.23 -9.15 0.55
C LEU A 32 -0.88 -9.58 1.15
N CYS A 33 -0.31 -8.82 2.09
CA CYS A 33 0.86 -9.25 2.85
C CYS A 33 0.59 -10.53 3.64
N GLU A 34 -0.57 -10.63 4.32
CA GLU A 34 -0.96 -11.85 5.05
C GLU A 34 -1.14 -13.05 4.12
N ILE A 35 -1.87 -12.89 3.02
CA ILE A 35 -2.11 -13.94 2.02
C ILE A 35 -0.80 -14.40 1.37
N ALA A 36 0.12 -13.46 1.13
CA ALA A 36 1.44 -13.77 0.57
C ALA A 36 2.39 -14.45 1.57
N GLY A 37 2.00 -14.63 2.84
CA GLY A 37 2.85 -15.23 3.86
C GLY A 37 3.88 -14.28 4.47
N HIS A 38 3.70 -12.97 4.29
CA HIS A 38 4.60 -11.91 4.76
C HIS A 38 3.90 -10.89 5.68
N PRO A 39 3.19 -11.31 6.75
CA PRO A 39 2.43 -10.41 7.63
C PRO A 39 3.31 -9.38 8.38
N GLY A 40 4.63 -9.60 8.45
CA GLY A 40 5.57 -8.67 9.08
C GLY A 40 6.03 -7.52 8.18
N VAL A 41 5.64 -7.50 6.90
CA VAL A 41 6.02 -6.42 5.98
C VAL A 41 5.22 -5.17 6.35
N PRO A 42 5.87 -4.05 6.69
CA PRO A 42 5.18 -2.86 7.16
C PRO A 42 4.38 -2.22 6.03
N VAL A 43 3.14 -1.83 6.33
CA VAL A 43 2.28 -1.08 5.43
C VAL A 43 2.07 0.31 6.02
N ALA A 44 2.50 1.36 5.33
CA ALA A 44 2.33 2.74 5.75
C ALA A 44 1.25 3.45 4.91
N GLU A 45 0.26 4.03 5.58
CA GLU A 45 -0.84 4.74 4.93
C GLU A 45 -0.39 6.12 4.47
N GLY A 46 -0.63 6.45 3.20
CA GLY A 46 -0.34 7.76 2.63
C GLY A 46 -1.48 8.75 2.78
N ARG A 47 -1.39 9.85 2.03
CA ARG A 47 -2.45 10.86 2.07
C ARG A 47 -3.78 10.33 1.55
N ALA A 48 -4.86 10.80 2.16
CA ALA A 48 -6.24 10.53 1.74
C ALA A 48 -6.72 11.40 0.56
N GLU A 49 -5.98 12.46 0.24
CA GLU A 49 -6.37 13.44 -0.78
C GLU A 49 -5.16 14.01 -1.54
N PRO A 50 -5.38 14.59 -2.74
CA PRO A 50 -4.33 15.26 -3.50
C PRO A 50 -3.71 16.45 -2.75
N LEU A 51 -2.53 16.90 -3.18
CA LEU A 51 -1.86 18.05 -2.56
C LEU A 51 -2.69 19.35 -2.59
N LYS A 52 -3.51 19.54 -3.62
CA LYS A 52 -4.42 20.69 -3.75
C LYS A 52 -5.68 20.60 -2.87
N GLY A 53 -5.83 19.50 -2.12
CA GLY A 53 -7.00 19.19 -1.31
C GLY A 53 -8.20 18.70 -2.13
N GLY A 54 -9.19 18.17 -1.41
CA GLY A 54 -10.47 17.73 -1.96
C GLY A 54 -10.61 16.22 -2.04
N ARG A 55 -11.85 15.74 -1.95
CA ARG A 55 -12.13 14.29 -2.00
C ARG A 55 -11.73 13.72 -3.36
N PRO A 56 -10.82 12.73 -3.42
CA PRO A 56 -10.44 12.14 -4.69
C PRO A 56 -11.60 11.32 -5.26
N SER A 57 -11.72 11.35 -6.59
CA SER A 57 -12.48 10.35 -7.32
C SER A 57 -11.70 9.04 -7.29
N VAL A 58 -12.40 7.91 -7.18
CA VAL A 58 -11.79 6.58 -7.19
C VAL A 58 -12.32 5.77 -8.37
N ALA A 59 -11.56 4.80 -8.85
CA ALA A 59 -11.93 3.95 -9.99
C ALA A 59 -12.60 2.62 -9.55
N ASP A 60 -13.49 2.69 -8.56
CA ASP A 60 -14.20 1.53 -8.00
C ASP A 60 -15.11 0.82 -9.02
N PHE A 61 -15.62 1.53 -10.02
CA PHE A 61 -16.36 0.94 -11.14
C PHE A 61 -15.52 -0.02 -12.01
N VAL A 62 -14.18 0.11 -11.97
CA VAL A 62 -13.24 -0.79 -12.67
C VAL A 62 -12.74 -1.88 -11.73
N HIS A 63 -12.36 -1.51 -10.51
CA HIS A 63 -11.66 -2.39 -9.56
C HIS A 63 -12.58 -3.08 -8.55
N GLY A 64 -13.88 -2.82 -8.63
CA GLY A 64 -14.88 -3.23 -7.66
C GLY A 64 -14.90 -2.34 -6.42
N SER A 65 -16.03 -2.38 -5.70
CA SER A 65 -16.25 -1.56 -4.49
C SER A 65 -15.25 -1.88 -3.36
N ASP A 66 -14.65 -3.07 -3.38
CA ASP A 66 -13.61 -3.51 -2.45
C ASP A 66 -12.19 -3.35 -3.02
N GLY A 67 -12.07 -2.92 -4.29
CA GLY A 67 -10.85 -2.77 -5.07
C GLY A 67 -10.13 -4.06 -5.42
N LEU A 68 -10.80 -5.20 -5.23
CA LEU A 68 -10.29 -6.53 -5.54
C LEU A 68 -11.29 -7.34 -6.39
N GLY A 69 -12.21 -6.67 -7.08
CA GLY A 69 -13.16 -7.30 -7.98
C GLY A 69 -14.40 -7.89 -7.29
N HIS A 70 -14.85 -7.31 -6.17
CA HIS A 70 -16.02 -7.75 -5.40
C HIS A 70 -15.89 -9.15 -4.79
N ILE A 71 -14.67 -9.52 -4.40
CA ILE A 71 -14.40 -10.81 -3.77
C ILE A 71 -14.68 -10.78 -2.26
N TYR A 72 -14.75 -9.58 -1.65
CA TYR A 72 -15.15 -9.35 -0.25
C TYR A 72 -14.42 -10.26 0.75
N LEU A 73 -13.09 -10.22 0.70
CA LEU A 73 -12.25 -11.01 1.60
C LEU A 73 -12.35 -10.54 3.05
N PRO A 74 -11.99 -11.40 4.03
CA PRO A 74 -11.96 -11.03 5.44
C PRO A 74 -11.06 -9.83 5.72
N HIS A 75 -11.33 -9.12 6.83
CA HIS A 75 -10.43 -8.08 7.31
C HIS A 75 -9.06 -8.65 7.70
N PRO A 76 -7.96 -7.92 7.43
CA PRO A 76 -6.63 -8.30 7.89
C PRO A 76 -6.59 -8.33 9.42
N LYS A 77 -5.74 -9.20 9.96
CA LYS A 77 -5.43 -9.29 11.40
C LYS A 77 -4.30 -8.35 11.82
N THR A 78 -3.49 -7.93 10.86
CA THR A 78 -2.37 -7.01 11.04
C THR A 78 -2.82 -5.57 10.96
N GLU A 79 -2.02 -4.70 11.58
CA GLU A 79 -2.26 -3.26 11.60
C GLU A 79 -1.22 -2.54 10.74
N LYS A 80 -1.62 -1.38 10.20
CA LYS A 80 -0.70 -0.49 9.50
C LYS A 80 0.33 0.09 10.47
N SER A 81 1.44 0.55 9.92
CA SER A 81 2.44 1.33 10.64
C SER A 81 1.82 2.62 11.20
N ASP A 82 2.28 3.05 12.38
CA ASP A 82 1.94 4.36 12.96
C ASP A 82 2.51 5.54 12.16
N LYS A 83 3.50 5.27 11.29
CA LYS A 83 4.09 6.27 10.38
C LYS A 83 3.25 6.46 9.14
N THR A 84 3.13 7.70 8.70
CA THR A 84 2.63 8.03 7.36
C THR A 84 3.56 7.47 6.28
N ALA A 85 3.04 7.26 5.07
CA ALA A 85 3.85 6.82 3.93
C ALA A 85 5.07 7.74 3.68
N SER A 86 4.91 9.06 3.83
CA SER A 86 6.01 10.01 3.67
C SER A 86 7.08 9.86 4.75
N GLU A 87 6.68 9.74 6.02
CA GLU A 87 7.64 9.51 7.11
C GLU A 87 8.35 8.18 6.94
N PHE A 88 7.62 7.13 6.57
CA PHE A 88 8.17 5.81 6.30
C PHE A 88 9.20 5.86 5.16
N LEU A 89 8.88 6.51 4.04
CA LEU A 89 9.81 6.64 2.91
C LEU A 89 11.05 7.44 3.28
N VAL A 90 10.91 8.57 3.97
CA VAL A 90 12.05 9.38 4.43
C VAL A 90 12.94 8.57 5.36
N GLU A 91 12.37 7.87 6.33
CA GLU A 91 13.11 7.03 7.26
C GLU A 91 13.86 5.90 6.53
N ARG A 92 13.20 5.21 5.59
CA ARG A 92 13.85 4.15 4.82
C ARG A 92 15.02 4.72 4.03
N CYS A 93 14.79 5.79 3.26
CA CYS A 93 15.79 6.49 2.46
C CYS A 93 17.03 6.93 3.23
N LEU A 94 16.88 7.36 4.48
CA LEU A 94 17.98 7.84 5.31
C LEU A 94 18.77 6.70 5.98
N ASN A 95 18.13 5.57 6.28
CA ASN A 95 18.74 4.50 7.08
C ASN A 95 19.36 3.36 6.26
N ILE A 96 19.13 3.30 4.95
CA ILE A 96 19.67 2.23 4.10
C ILE A 96 20.55 2.83 2.99
N PRO A 97 21.87 2.58 2.96
CA PRO A 97 22.77 3.22 2.00
C PRO A 97 22.75 2.62 0.56
N VAL A 98 21.72 1.86 0.16
CA VAL A 98 21.66 1.17 -1.16
C VAL A 98 20.53 1.66 -2.07
N ARG A 99 20.63 1.36 -3.37
CA ARG A 99 19.71 1.75 -4.46
C ARG A 99 18.25 1.45 -4.12
N TYR A 100 17.41 2.49 -4.06
CA TYR A 100 15.95 2.36 -3.99
C TYR A 100 15.37 2.23 -5.40
N LEU A 101 14.51 1.23 -5.60
CA LEU A 101 13.58 1.23 -6.72
C LEU A 101 12.20 1.63 -6.18
N TYR A 102 11.79 2.87 -6.46
CA TYR A 102 10.43 3.31 -6.19
C TYR A 102 9.53 2.84 -7.35
N LEU A 103 8.63 1.90 -7.05
CA LEU A 103 7.61 1.45 -7.98
C LEU A 103 6.29 2.14 -7.63
N HIS A 104 5.90 3.07 -8.49
CA HIS A 104 4.56 3.65 -8.47
C HIS A 104 3.67 2.83 -9.42
N LEU A 105 2.57 2.31 -8.90
CA LEU A 105 1.58 1.60 -9.70
C LEU A 105 0.40 2.55 -9.94
N ASP A 106 0.48 3.32 -11.03
CA ASP A 106 -0.66 4.05 -11.58
C ASP A 106 -1.16 3.31 -12.84
N HIS A 107 -2.47 3.28 -13.01
CA HIS A 107 -3.14 2.99 -14.27
C HIS A 107 -3.78 4.26 -14.82
#